data_AF-A0AAU9VZC6-F1
#
_entry.id   AF-A0AAU9VZC6-F1
#
_cell.length_a   1.000
_cell.length_b   1.000
_cell.length_c   1.000
_cell.angle_alpha   90.00
_cell.angle_beta   90.00
_cell.angle_gamma   90.00
#
_symmetry.space_group_name_H-M   'P 1'
#
loop_
_entity.id
_entity.type
_entity.pdbx_description
1 polymer ?
#
loop_
_entity_poly.entity_id
_entity_poly.type
_entity_poly.pdbx_seq_one_letter_code
_entity_poly.pdbx_strand_id
1 'polypeptide(L)'
;FFSSEEELYGVVNDGKFYERHPPQYASDNWLGSATLIGSGEWNSFQFLFFHPDGTLYGVHNDRFYKGPPPKATGTDAAQDWMNTATLVGSRGWHPPTHAGDNWLGSATLIGTGGWSHFKLLFFLNDGKLYGVHNGKFYKRTPPVRGNDNWLGSAELIGSGGWSVFKFLMGPLRPPPRLYGVVNDGKFYERHPPQYASDNWLGSATLIGSGEWNSFQFLFFHPDGTLYGVHNDRFYKGPPPKATGTDAAQDWMNTATLVGSRGWHVFQFLFFDPKGTLYGVAHGKFYRRAPPTHVSEKWLGSATLVGSGGWQVFQFLFFDPMGMLYGVENGRFHKREPPTHAGDNWLGSATLIGTGGWSHFKLLFFLNDGKLYGVHNGKFYKRTPPVRGNDNWLGSAELIGSGGWSVFKFLMAPLG
;
A
#
# COMPACT_ATOMS: atom_id res chain seq x y z
N PHE A 1 -16.58 5.45 -5.51
CA PHE A 1 -16.44 5.06 -4.09
C PHE A 1 -15.75 3.72 -4.08
N PHE A 2 -14.72 3.54 -3.26
CA PHE A 2 -14.11 2.30 -2.72
C PHE A 2 -12.64 2.63 -2.41
N SER A 3 -12.34 2.95 -1.15
CA SER A 3 -11.02 2.68 -0.58
C SER A 3 -11.21 1.39 0.23
N SER A 4 -10.73 0.25 -0.26
CA SER A 4 -10.83 -0.99 0.52
C SER A 4 -9.88 -2.06 0.01
N GLU A 5 -8.65 -1.99 0.46
CA GLU A 5 -7.81 -3.18 0.70
C GLU A 5 -7.50 -3.33 2.20
N GLU A 6 -8.40 -2.86 3.06
CA GLU A 6 -8.39 -3.28 4.44
C GLU A 6 -9.20 -4.57 4.53
N GLU A 7 -8.56 -5.67 4.87
CA GLU A 7 -9.23 -6.92 5.21
C GLU A 7 -9.35 -6.99 6.73
N LEU A 8 -10.57 -7.20 7.21
CA LEU A 8 -10.87 -7.47 8.60
C LEU A 8 -11.08 -8.98 8.76
N TYR A 9 -10.41 -9.53 9.75
CA TYR A 9 -10.41 -10.94 10.06
C TYR A 9 -11.02 -11.15 11.44
N GLY A 10 -12.03 -11.99 11.53
CA GLY A 10 -12.82 -12.19 12.74
C GLY A 10 -12.96 -13.66 13.10
N VAL A 11 -12.44 -14.06 14.27
CA VAL A 11 -12.75 -15.35 14.88
C VAL A 11 -13.90 -15.15 15.84
N VAL A 12 -15.01 -15.80 15.56
CA VAL A 12 -16.20 -15.76 16.44
C VAL A 12 -16.10 -16.82 17.53
N ASN A 13 -16.87 -16.64 18.60
CA ASN A 13 -16.87 -17.54 19.74
C ASN A 13 -17.24 -18.99 19.41
N ASP A 14 -17.93 -19.23 18.28
CA ASP A 14 -18.29 -20.58 17.82
C ASP A 14 -17.14 -21.33 17.11
N GLY A 15 -15.95 -20.73 17.05
CA GLY A 15 -14.75 -21.33 16.46
C GLY A 15 -14.56 -21.03 14.98
N LYS A 16 -15.51 -20.38 14.30
CA LYS A 16 -15.34 -20.04 12.89
C LYS A 16 -14.47 -18.80 12.68
N PHE A 17 -13.76 -18.79 11.56
CA PHE A 17 -12.89 -17.70 11.13
C PHE A 17 -13.38 -17.10 9.82
N TYR A 18 -13.60 -15.79 9.81
CA TYR A 18 -14.16 -15.04 8.68
C TYR A 18 -13.23 -13.93 8.20
N GLU A 19 -13.30 -13.62 6.92
CA GLU A 19 -12.69 -12.44 6.31
C GLU A 19 -13.73 -11.60 5.57
N ARG A 20 -13.56 -10.27 5.64
CA ARG A 20 -14.26 -9.28 4.80
C ARG A 20 -13.68 -7.90 5.05
N HIS A 21 -13.88 -6.94 4.14
CA HIS A 21 -13.59 -5.54 4.41
C HIS A 21 -14.28 -4.99 5.67
N PRO A 22 -13.67 -4.05 6.41
CA PRO A 22 -14.34 -3.37 7.53
C PRO A 22 -15.69 -2.77 7.10
N PRO A 23 -16.70 -2.82 7.97
CA PRO A 23 -18.01 -2.24 7.68
C PRO A 23 -17.88 -0.72 7.48
N GLN A 24 -18.57 -0.20 6.47
CA GLN A 24 -18.58 1.24 6.17
C GLN A 24 -19.72 1.99 6.86
N TYR A 25 -20.78 1.28 7.23
CA TYR A 25 -21.99 1.84 7.81
C TYR A 25 -22.45 1.00 8.99
N ALA A 26 -23.03 1.64 10.00
CA ALA A 26 -23.55 0.96 11.20
C ALA A 26 -24.62 -0.11 10.92
N SER A 27 -25.29 -0.03 9.76
CA SER A 27 -26.30 -0.97 9.28
C SER A 27 -25.72 -2.18 8.53
N ASP A 28 -24.40 -2.22 8.30
CA ASP A 28 -23.77 -3.32 7.57
C ASP A 28 -23.81 -4.61 8.39
N ASN A 29 -24.44 -5.65 7.84
CA ASN A 29 -24.42 -6.99 8.41
C ASN A 29 -23.10 -7.67 8.04
N TRP A 30 -22.02 -7.27 8.71
CA TRP A 30 -20.67 -7.72 8.39
C TRP A 30 -20.56 -9.24 8.36
N LEU A 31 -20.99 -9.90 9.45
CA LEU A 31 -20.89 -11.35 9.59
C LEU A 31 -21.79 -12.11 8.61
N GLY A 32 -23.00 -11.59 8.33
CA GLY A 32 -23.93 -12.22 7.39
C GLY A 32 -23.48 -12.23 5.94
N SER A 33 -22.50 -11.38 5.57
CA SER A 33 -21.91 -11.38 4.22
C SER A 33 -20.40 -11.56 4.23
N ALA A 34 -19.81 -11.99 5.36
CA ALA A 34 -18.39 -12.30 5.44
C ALA A 34 -18.10 -13.69 4.85
N THR A 35 -16.92 -13.85 4.27
CA THR A 35 -16.46 -15.13 3.73
C THR A 35 -15.96 -15.99 4.88
N LEU A 36 -16.50 -17.20 5.03
CA LEU A 36 -15.96 -18.20 5.96
C LEU A 36 -14.66 -18.76 5.37
N ILE A 37 -13.54 -18.57 6.07
CA ILE A 37 -12.20 -19.02 5.64
C ILE A 37 -11.61 -20.11 6.52
N GLY A 38 -12.24 -20.39 7.66
CA GLY A 38 -11.83 -21.47 8.54
C GLY A 38 -12.96 -21.94 9.44
N SER A 39 -13.07 -23.25 9.60
CA SER A 39 -13.87 -23.94 10.60
C SER A 39 -12.98 -24.71 11.57
N GLY A 40 -13.55 -25.22 12.66
CA GLY A 40 -12.81 -25.89 13.74
C GLY A 40 -12.71 -25.01 14.99
N GLU A 41 -11.83 -25.36 15.93
CA GLU A 41 -11.69 -24.63 17.19
C GLU A 41 -10.76 -23.41 17.06
N TRP A 42 -10.96 -22.49 16.09
CA TRP A 42 -10.11 -21.27 16.03
C TRP A 42 -10.22 -20.40 17.29
N ASN A 43 -11.33 -20.55 18.00
CA ASN A 43 -11.55 -19.95 19.31
C ASN A 43 -10.73 -20.61 20.43
N SER A 44 -10.03 -21.73 20.23
CA SER A 44 -9.16 -22.34 21.26
C SER A 44 -7.79 -21.67 21.37
N PHE A 45 -7.38 -20.93 20.34
CA PHE A 45 -6.13 -20.16 20.35
C PHE A 45 -6.09 -19.17 21.53
N GLN A 46 -4.95 -19.09 22.21
CA GLN A 46 -4.71 -18.11 23.27
C GLN A 46 -4.46 -16.72 22.68
N PHE A 47 -3.67 -16.67 21.61
CA PHE A 47 -3.38 -15.46 20.84
C PHE A 47 -3.49 -15.77 19.36
N LEU A 48 -3.99 -14.80 18.60
CA LEU A 48 -4.02 -14.85 17.15
C LEU A 48 -3.84 -13.41 16.63
N PHE A 49 -2.88 -13.20 15.74
CA PHE A 49 -2.56 -11.88 15.20
C PHE A 49 -1.83 -11.98 13.86
N PHE A 50 -1.87 -10.89 13.09
CA PHE A 50 -1.10 -10.77 11.86
C PHE A 50 0.21 -10.04 12.09
N HIS A 51 1.27 -10.53 11.44
CA HIS A 51 2.48 -9.76 11.21
C HIS A 51 2.29 -8.81 10.02
N PRO A 52 3.04 -7.71 9.93
CA PRO A 52 2.92 -6.75 8.84
C PRO A 52 2.98 -7.29 7.41
N ASP A 53 3.74 -8.36 7.19
CA ASP A 53 3.83 -9.03 5.88
C ASP A 53 2.60 -9.87 5.50
N GLY A 54 1.54 -9.85 6.31
CA GLY A 54 0.32 -10.63 6.09
C GLY A 54 0.37 -12.06 6.64
N THR A 55 1.47 -12.47 7.27
CA THR A 55 1.57 -13.79 7.93
C THR A 55 0.69 -13.84 9.18
N LEU A 56 -0.09 -14.91 9.32
CA LEU A 56 -0.89 -15.20 10.51
C LEU A 56 -0.04 -15.93 11.55
N TYR A 57 -0.09 -15.46 12.79
CA TYR A 57 0.57 -16.06 13.95
C TYR A 57 -0.47 -16.46 14.98
N GLY A 58 -0.30 -17.65 15.55
CA GLY A 58 -1.23 -18.20 16.53
C GLY A 58 -0.50 -18.96 17.65
N VAL A 59 -0.97 -18.79 18.89
CA VAL A 59 -0.56 -19.62 20.03
C VAL A 59 -1.71 -20.57 20.36
N HIS A 60 -1.44 -21.87 20.33
CA HIS A 60 -2.37 -22.93 20.71
C HIS A 60 -1.63 -24.00 21.51
N ASN A 61 -2.10 -24.32 22.72
CA ASN A 61 -1.53 -25.33 23.63
C ASN A 61 -0.01 -25.17 23.83
N ASP A 62 0.43 -23.96 24.21
CA ASP A 62 1.83 -23.58 24.44
C ASP A 62 2.77 -23.76 23.22
N ARG A 63 2.20 -23.87 22.02
CA ARG A 63 2.93 -23.92 20.76
C ARG A 63 2.65 -22.67 19.95
N PHE A 64 3.70 -22.10 19.38
CA PHE A 64 3.62 -20.89 18.56
C PHE A 64 3.77 -21.23 17.09
N TYR A 65 2.73 -20.95 16.31
CA TYR A 65 2.62 -21.28 14.89
C TYR A 65 2.67 -20.02 14.04
N LYS A 66 3.24 -20.13 12.83
CA LYS A 66 3.14 -19.11 11.79
C LYS A 66 2.80 -19.72 10.43
N GLY A 67 1.97 -19.05 9.65
CA GLY A 67 1.59 -19.50 8.32
C GLY A 67 0.73 -18.48 7.58
N PRO A 68 0.44 -18.70 6.28
CA PRO A 68 -0.54 -17.87 5.58
C PRO A 68 -1.93 -18.01 6.23
N PRO A 69 -2.84 -17.04 6.05
CA PRO A 69 -4.25 -17.23 6.43
C PRO A 69 -4.83 -18.49 5.76
N PRO A 70 -5.72 -19.23 6.44
CA PRO A 70 -6.38 -20.39 5.85
C PRO A 70 -7.20 -19.97 4.62
N LYS A 71 -7.19 -20.83 3.59
CA LYS A 71 -7.95 -20.61 2.34
C LYS A 71 -9.04 -21.66 2.11
N ALA A 72 -9.27 -22.55 3.08
CA ALA A 72 -10.08 -23.76 2.91
C ALA A 72 -11.19 -23.87 3.94
N THR A 73 -12.37 -24.29 3.48
CA THR A 73 -13.60 -24.50 4.27
C THR A 73 -13.76 -25.94 4.79
N GLY A 74 -12.65 -26.59 5.14
CA GLY A 74 -12.67 -27.95 5.71
C GLY A 74 -13.26 -27.98 7.13
N THR A 75 -13.86 -29.10 7.53
CA THR A 75 -14.52 -29.25 8.85
C THR A 75 -13.57 -29.04 10.04
N ASP A 76 -12.25 -29.14 9.84
CA ASP A 76 -11.22 -28.91 10.86
C ASP A 76 -10.06 -28.03 10.36
N ALA A 77 -10.40 -26.92 9.68
CA ALA A 77 -9.41 -26.01 9.09
C ALA A 77 -8.42 -25.43 10.12
N ALA A 78 -8.78 -25.35 11.40
CA ALA A 78 -7.88 -24.96 12.48
C ALA A 78 -6.73 -25.97 12.65
N GLN A 79 -7.06 -27.27 12.70
CA GLN A 79 -6.07 -28.34 12.80
C GLN A 79 -5.25 -28.49 11.52
N ASP A 80 -5.89 -28.36 10.35
CA ASP A 80 -5.20 -28.39 9.06
C ASP A 80 -4.19 -27.24 8.91
N TRP A 81 -4.57 -26.04 9.39
CA TRP A 81 -3.66 -24.91 9.43
C TRP A 81 -2.49 -25.20 10.37
N MET A 82 -2.71 -25.72 11.58
CA MET A 82 -1.62 -26.09 12.49
C MET A 82 -0.70 -27.18 11.91
N ASN A 83 -1.24 -28.11 11.12
CA ASN A 83 -0.46 -29.18 10.46
C ASN A 83 0.44 -28.66 9.33
N THR A 84 0.06 -27.54 8.71
CA THR A 84 0.78 -26.93 7.58
C THR A 84 1.59 -25.70 7.98
N ALA A 85 1.23 -25.06 9.09
CA ALA A 85 1.93 -23.92 9.66
C ALA A 85 3.31 -24.34 10.18
N THR A 86 4.25 -23.41 10.11
CA THR A 86 5.58 -23.59 10.69
C THR A 86 5.49 -23.45 12.21
N LEU A 87 5.87 -24.49 12.96
CA LEU A 87 6.08 -24.39 14.39
C LEU A 87 7.32 -23.51 14.65
N VAL A 88 7.09 -22.32 15.21
CA VAL A 88 8.15 -21.35 15.56
C VAL A 88 8.86 -21.77 16.85
N GLY A 89 8.16 -22.42 17.77
CA GLY A 89 8.74 -22.98 18.99
C GLY A 89 7.70 -23.61 19.93
N SER A 90 8.19 -24.42 20.87
CA SER A 90 7.40 -25.07 21.92
C SER A 90 8.12 -24.94 23.27
N ARG A 91 7.93 -23.82 23.97
CA ARG A 91 8.33 -23.61 25.37
C ARG A 91 7.40 -22.57 25.98
N GLY A 92 6.99 -22.79 27.23
CA GLY A 92 6.19 -21.85 27.99
C GLY A 92 6.82 -20.46 27.96
N TRP A 93 6.02 -19.48 27.57
CA TRP A 93 6.44 -18.08 27.54
C TRP A 93 6.90 -17.69 28.96
N HIS A 94 8.17 -17.33 29.10
CA HIS A 94 8.66 -16.63 30.28
C HIS A 94 8.67 -15.14 29.93
N PRO A 95 7.96 -14.28 30.69
CA PRO A 95 8.07 -12.85 30.50
C PRO A 95 9.54 -12.41 30.56
N PRO A 96 9.93 -11.32 29.88
CA PRO A 96 11.26 -10.75 30.02
C PRO A 96 11.63 -10.58 31.51
N THR A 97 12.72 -11.19 31.95
CA THR A 97 13.18 -11.18 33.35
C THR A 97 13.98 -9.93 33.73
N HIS A 98 14.11 -8.96 32.82
CA HIS A 98 14.76 -7.69 33.12
C HIS A 98 13.73 -6.68 33.67
N ALA A 99 13.62 -6.62 35.00
CA ALA A 99 12.79 -5.66 35.75
C ALA A 99 13.28 -4.19 35.66
N GLY A 100 13.99 -3.82 34.59
CA GLY A 100 14.65 -2.53 34.42
C GLY A 100 14.14 -1.69 33.24
N ASP A 101 13.36 -2.26 32.32
CA ASP A 101 12.81 -1.48 31.22
C ASP A 101 11.61 -0.67 31.72
N ASN A 102 11.82 0.63 31.96
CA ASN A 102 10.74 1.54 32.31
C ASN A 102 9.95 1.94 31.05
N TRP A 103 9.17 0.99 30.49
CA TRP A 103 8.28 1.20 29.34
C TRP A 103 7.27 2.33 29.56
N LEU A 104 6.91 2.63 30.81
CA LEU A 104 6.01 3.73 31.17
C LEU A 104 6.71 5.10 31.21
N GLY A 105 8.03 5.13 31.45
CA GLY A 105 8.80 6.37 31.59
C GLY A 105 8.99 7.16 30.30
N SER A 106 8.87 6.50 29.14
CA SER A 106 8.92 7.11 27.80
C SER A 106 7.58 7.12 27.07
N ALA A 107 6.52 6.54 27.68
CA ALA A 107 5.19 6.49 27.09
C ALA A 107 4.47 7.84 27.23
N THR A 108 3.80 8.28 26.17
CA THR A 108 2.90 9.44 26.22
C THR A 108 1.51 8.99 26.66
N LEU A 109 0.96 9.60 27.71
CA LEU A 109 -0.42 9.34 28.13
C LEU A 109 -1.40 9.92 27.09
N ILE A 110 -2.07 9.03 26.37
CA ILE A 110 -3.05 9.38 25.31
C ILE A 110 -4.50 9.10 25.69
N GLY A 111 -4.77 8.67 26.93
CA GLY A 111 -6.13 8.60 27.44
C GLY A 111 -6.18 8.33 28.94
N THR A 112 -7.13 8.94 29.64
CA THR A 112 -7.19 8.97 31.12
C THR A 112 -8.12 7.95 31.75
N GLY A 113 -9.02 7.29 30.99
CA GLY A 113 -9.95 6.30 31.54
C GLY A 113 -10.90 5.70 30.51
N GLY A 114 -11.62 4.63 30.90
CA GLY A 114 -12.64 3.95 30.07
C GLY A 114 -12.11 2.92 29.08
N TRP A 115 -10.80 2.85 28.85
CA TRP A 115 -10.17 1.93 27.89
C TRP A 115 -10.33 0.45 28.22
N SER A 116 -10.41 0.09 29.51
CA SER A 116 -10.59 -1.30 29.97
C SER A 116 -11.97 -1.88 29.66
N HIS A 117 -12.94 -1.05 29.27
CA HIS A 117 -14.29 -1.50 28.94
C HIS A 117 -14.44 -1.92 27.48
N PHE A 118 -13.41 -1.70 26.66
CA PHE A 118 -13.37 -2.22 25.30
C PHE A 118 -13.12 -3.72 25.34
N LYS A 119 -13.96 -4.49 24.65
CA LYS A 119 -13.73 -5.93 24.46
C LYS A 119 -12.51 -6.17 23.57
N LEU A 120 -12.38 -5.36 22.52
CA LEU A 120 -11.29 -5.41 21.55
C LEU A 120 -10.89 -3.97 21.22
N LEU A 121 -9.59 -3.72 21.09
CA LEU A 121 -9.02 -2.43 20.73
C LEU A 121 -7.74 -2.66 19.91
N PHE A 122 -7.71 -2.21 18.66
CA PHE A 122 -6.63 -2.50 17.72
C PHE A 122 -6.52 -1.45 16.61
N PHE A 123 -5.40 -1.44 15.88
CA PHE A 123 -5.19 -0.58 14.72
C PHE A 123 -5.40 -1.35 13.41
N LEU A 124 -5.82 -0.63 12.36
CA LEU A 124 -5.76 -1.10 10.97
C LEU A 124 -4.81 -0.21 10.14
N ASN A 125 -4.65 -0.53 8.86
CA ASN A 125 -3.67 0.09 7.96
C ASN A 125 -3.95 1.55 7.63
N ASP A 126 -5.20 2.01 7.75
CA ASP A 126 -5.57 3.42 7.67
C ASP A 126 -4.99 4.26 8.82
N GLY A 127 -4.32 3.63 9.80
CA GLY A 127 -3.74 4.28 10.97
C GLY A 127 -4.79 4.72 12.00
N LYS A 128 -6.04 4.27 11.86
CA LYS A 128 -7.09 4.53 12.84
C LYS A 128 -7.10 3.45 13.91
N LEU A 129 -7.55 3.88 15.08
CA LEU A 129 -7.89 3.00 16.18
C LEU A 129 -9.31 2.46 15.95
N TYR A 130 -9.50 1.18 16.21
CA TYR A 130 -10.77 0.47 16.11
C TYR A 130 -11.09 -0.15 17.47
N GLY A 131 -12.35 -0.06 17.88
CA GLY A 131 -12.76 -0.51 19.21
C GLY A 131 -14.14 -1.14 19.24
N VAL A 132 -14.26 -2.29 19.90
CA VAL A 132 -15.55 -2.92 20.21
C VAL A 132 -15.93 -2.59 21.66
N HIS A 133 -17.03 -1.87 21.84
CA HIS A 133 -17.53 -1.44 23.16
C HIS A 133 -19.05 -1.63 23.22
N ASN A 134 -19.53 -2.33 24.26
CA ASN A 134 -20.96 -2.65 24.44
C ASN A 134 -21.62 -3.29 23.19
N GLY A 135 -20.92 -4.19 22.51
CA GLY A 135 -21.41 -4.89 21.30
C GLY A 135 -21.48 -4.04 20.03
N LYS A 136 -21.01 -2.79 20.08
CA LYS A 136 -20.91 -1.87 18.95
C LYS A 136 -19.46 -1.73 18.49
N PHE A 137 -19.27 -1.36 17.23
CA PHE A 137 -17.95 -1.22 16.62
C PHE A 137 -17.70 0.23 16.18
N TYR A 138 -16.55 0.77 16.55
CA TYR A 138 -16.18 2.17 16.39
C TYR A 138 -14.81 2.31 15.71
N LYS A 139 -14.62 3.39 14.95
CA LYS A 139 -13.30 3.78 14.43
C LYS A 139 -13.06 5.28 14.54
N ARG A 140 -11.81 5.67 14.72
CA ARG A 140 -11.33 7.07 14.64
C ARG A 140 -9.80 7.08 14.70
N THR A 141 -9.18 8.14 14.17
CA THR A 141 -7.76 8.45 14.46
C THR A 141 -7.46 8.28 15.96
N PRO A 142 -6.33 7.66 16.34
CA PRO A 142 -5.98 7.48 17.74
C PRO A 142 -5.91 8.82 18.47
N PRO A 143 -6.24 8.84 19.77
CA PRO A 143 -6.04 10.04 20.56
C PRO A 143 -4.53 10.32 20.67
N VAL A 144 -4.17 11.60 20.65
CA VAL A 144 -2.76 12.05 20.74
C VAL A 144 -2.44 12.71 22.09
N ARG A 145 -3.44 12.86 22.96
CA ARG A 145 -3.35 13.49 24.29
C ARG A 145 -4.37 12.90 25.25
N GLY A 146 -4.05 12.86 26.54
CA GLY A 146 -4.85 12.21 27.58
C GLY A 146 -6.30 12.68 27.75
N ASN A 147 -6.63 13.90 27.33
CA ASN A 147 -7.97 14.48 27.48
C ASN A 147 -8.88 14.30 26.24
N ASP A 148 -8.43 13.55 25.22
CA ASP A 148 -9.26 13.26 24.05
C ASP A 148 -10.39 12.28 24.42
N ASN A 149 -11.64 12.72 24.29
CA ASN A 149 -12.80 11.85 24.38
C ASN A 149 -12.95 11.04 23.08
N TRP A 150 -12.10 10.01 22.97
CA TRP A 150 -12.02 9.19 21.77
C TRP A 150 -13.37 8.60 21.37
N LEU A 151 -14.01 7.86 22.29
CA LEU A 151 -15.28 7.16 22.06
C LEU A 151 -16.43 8.13 21.75
N GLY A 152 -16.48 9.28 22.43
CA GLY A 152 -17.53 10.28 22.21
C GLY A 152 -17.50 10.94 20.82
N SER A 153 -16.35 10.91 20.15
CA SER A 153 -16.21 11.46 18.79
C SER A 153 -15.90 10.38 17.74
N ALA A 154 -15.92 9.10 18.13
CA ALA A 154 -15.63 8.00 17.22
C ALA A 154 -16.81 7.74 16.28
N GLU A 155 -16.51 7.36 15.04
CA GLU A 155 -17.52 6.98 14.06
C GLU A 155 -18.06 5.59 14.43
N LEU A 156 -19.38 5.48 14.59
CA LEU A 156 -20.06 4.19 14.78
C LEU A 156 -20.17 3.48 13.42
N ILE A 157 -19.45 2.37 13.29
CA ILE A 157 -19.41 1.57 12.06
C ILE A 157 -20.10 0.20 12.20
N GLY A 158 -20.57 -0.14 13.39
CA GLY A 158 -21.35 -1.35 13.62
C GLY A 158 -22.29 -1.21 14.82
N SER A 159 -23.59 -1.38 14.59
CA SER A 159 -24.64 -1.06 15.58
C SER A 159 -24.92 -2.14 16.62
N GLY A 160 -24.48 -3.39 16.40
CA GLY A 160 -24.71 -4.51 17.31
C GLY A 160 -24.06 -5.81 16.82
N GLY A 161 -23.99 -6.82 17.70
CA GLY A 161 -23.49 -8.16 17.36
C GLY A 161 -21.97 -8.33 17.41
N TRP A 162 -21.19 -7.27 17.63
CA TRP A 162 -19.72 -7.33 17.60
C TRP A 162 -19.09 -8.01 18.83
N SER A 163 -19.88 -8.23 19.89
CA SER A 163 -19.43 -9.00 21.05
C SER A 163 -19.24 -10.50 20.77
N VAL A 164 -19.66 -11.01 19.60
CA VAL A 164 -19.47 -12.43 19.26
C VAL A 164 -18.03 -12.78 18.86
N PHE A 165 -17.20 -11.78 18.55
CA PHE A 165 -15.80 -12.01 18.18
C PHE A 165 -14.94 -12.28 19.41
N LYS A 166 -14.16 -13.36 19.38
CA LYS A 166 -13.06 -13.60 20.31
C LYS A 166 -11.82 -12.83 19.86
N PHE A 167 -11.54 -12.85 18.56
CA PHE A 167 -10.49 -12.06 17.94
C PHE A 167 -11.04 -11.25 16.77
N LEU A 168 -10.58 -10.00 16.65
CA LEU A 168 -10.82 -9.15 15.50
C LEU A 168 -9.52 -8.43 15.19
N MET A 169 -9.03 -8.56 13.96
CA MET A 169 -7.69 -8.13 13.58
C MET A 169 -7.62 -7.81 12.09
N GLY A 170 -6.62 -7.03 11.69
CA GLY A 170 -6.24 -6.90 10.29
C GLY A 170 -4.71 -6.95 10.18
N PRO A 171 -4.17 -7.34 9.01
CA PRO A 171 -2.73 -7.28 8.77
C PRO A 171 -2.26 -5.83 8.83
N LEU A 172 -1.31 -5.53 9.71
CA LEU A 172 -0.69 -4.20 9.81
C LEU A 172 0.39 -4.03 8.74
N ARG A 173 0.06 -3.74 7.48
CA ARG A 173 1.03 -3.55 6.39
C ARG A 173 2.23 -2.72 6.86
N PRO A 174 3.48 -3.12 6.55
CA PRO A 174 4.62 -2.30 6.89
C PRO A 174 4.41 -0.92 6.27
N PRO A 175 4.71 0.16 7.01
CA PRO A 175 4.50 1.51 6.50
C PRO A 175 5.19 1.65 5.14
N PRO A 176 4.55 2.34 4.17
CA PRO A 176 5.09 2.46 2.82
C PRO A 176 6.54 2.90 2.87
N ARG A 177 7.37 2.38 1.96
CA ARG A 177 8.69 2.94 1.70
C ARG A 177 8.60 3.90 0.53
N LEU A 178 9.25 5.05 0.70
CA LEU A 178 9.43 6.04 -0.34
C LEU A 178 10.85 5.92 -0.88
N TYR A 179 10.95 5.88 -2.19
CA TYR A 179 12.19 5.77 -2.93
C TYR A 179 12.37 7.02 -3.77
N GLY A 180 13.53 7.67 -3.66
CA GLY A 180 13.79 8.95 -4.31
C GLY A 180 15.15 8.98 -4.98
N VAL A 181 15.16 9.21 -6.30
CA VAL A 181 16.38 9.53 -7.04
C VAL A 181 16.45 11.04 -7.22
N VAL A 182 17.51 11.62 -6.71
CA VAL A 182 17.77 13.07 -6.83
C VAL A 182 18.54 13.37 -8.11
N ASN A 183 18.49 14.63 -8.55
CA ASN A 183 19.08 15.06 -9.82
C ASN A 183 20.61 14.87 -9.89
N ASP A 184 21.31 14.77 -8.76
CA ASP A 184 22.75 14.47 -8.72
C ASP A 184 23.07 12.98 -8.94
N GLY A 185 22.04 12.13 -9.09
CA GLY A 185 22.18 10.72 -9.41
C GLY A 185 22.20 9.79 -8.19
N LYS A 186 22.09 10.30 -6.96
CA LYS A 186 21.96 9.44 -5.78
C LYS A 186 20.56 8.87 -5.61
N PHE A 187 20.49 7.69 -5.00
CA PHE A 187 19.25 6.98 -4.73
C PHE A 187 19.05 6.73 -3.24
N TYR A 188 17.90 7.14 -2.72
CA TYR A 188 17.57 7.11 -1.30
C TYR A 188 16.29 6.33 -1.03
N GLU A 189 16.19 5.73 0.15
CA GLU A 189 14.95 5.18 0.70
C GLU A 189 14.72 5.65 2.14
N ARG A 190 13.44 5.83 2.48
CA ARG A 190 12.94 5.98 3.87
C ARG A 190 11.41 5.93 3.84
N HIS A 191 10.76 5.74 4.98
CA HIS A 191 9.31 6.01 5.08
C HIS A 191 8.97 7.43 4.62
N PRO A 192 7.80 7.65 3.99
CA PRO A 192 7.33 8.97 3.60
C PRO A 192 7.30 9.92 4.79
N PRO A 193 7.62 11.22 4.58
CA PRO A 193 7.52 12.20 5.63
C PRO A 193 6.04 12.36 6.05
N GLN A 194 5.83 12.61 7.33
CA GLN A 194 4.49 12.78 7.90
C GLN A 194 4.15 14.24 8.22
N TYR A 195 5.10 15.16 8.10
CA TYR A 195 4.91 16.57 8.42
C TYR A 195 5.92 17.46 7.69
N ALA A 196 5.56 18.72 7.45
CA ALA A 196 6.31 19.65 6.59
C ALA A 196 7.78 19.91 6.98
N SER A 197 8.11 19.79 8.27
CA SER A 197 9.46 20.02 8.81
C SER A 197 10.35 18.78 8.80
N ASP A 198 9.87 17.63 8.31
CA ASP A 198 10.69 16.42 8.20
C ASP A 198 11.81 16.63 7.16
N ASN A 199 13.05 16.59 7.62
CA ASN A 199 14.22 16.56 6.74
C ASN A 199 14.40 15.15 6.17
N TRP A 200 13.53 14.79 5.22
CA TRP A 200 13.48 13.46 4.63
C TRP A 200 14.82 13.05 4.05
N LEU A 201 15.39 13.90 3.18
CA LEU A 201 16.64 13.59 2.49
C LEU A 201 17.84 13.50 3.44
N GLY A 202 17.89 14.35 4.48
CA GLY A 202 18.99 14.35 5.45
C GLY A 202 19.01 13.15 6.41
N SER A 203 17.95 12.35 6.45
CA SER A 203 17.84 11.15 7.30
C SER A 203 17.47 9.89 6.50
N ALA A 204 17.32 10.01 5.19
CA ALA A 204 17.07 8.87 4.32
C ALA A 204 18.34 8.03 4.16
N THR A 205 18.14 6.73 3.99
CA THR A 205 19.22 5.80 3.74
C THR A 205 19.69 5.94 2.29
N LEU A 206 20.96 6.23 2.09
CA LEU A 206 21.59 6.19 0.76
C LEU A 206 21.74 4.73 0.34
N ILE A 207 21.02 4.33 -0.71
CA ILE A 207 21.06 2.98 -1.27
C ILE A 207 21.72 2.93 -2.64
N GLY A 208 22.03 4.08 -3.24
CA GLY A 208 22.75 4.15 -4.50
C GLY A 208 23.62 5.39 -4.58
N SER A 209 24.91 5.20 -4.86
CA SER A 209 25.95 6.22 -4.71
C SER A 209 25.98 7.26 -5.85
N GLY A 210 25.50 6.90 -7.06
CA GLY A 210 25.50 7.80 -8.20
C GLY A 210 24.87 7.20 -9.47
N GLU A 211 24.68 8.07 -10.47
CA GLU A 211 24.20 7.76 -11.84
C GLU A 211 22.77 7.22 -11.98
N TRP A 212 21.99 7.14 -10.91
CA TRP A 212 20.59 6.69 -10.96
C TRP A 212 19.67 7.65 -11.71
N ASN A 213 20.09 8.91 -11.89
CA ASN A 213 19.40 9.90 -12.70
C ASN A 213 19.57 9.65 -14.21
N SER A 214 20.40 8.70 -14.65
CA SER A 214 20.60 8.36 -16.07
C SER A 214 19.45 7.54 -16.65
N PHE A 215 18.70 6.81 -15.81
CA PHE A 215 17.55 6.03 -16.24
C PHE A 215 16.48 6.90 -16.91
N GLN A 216 15.89 6.42 -18.00
CA GLN A 216 14.70 7.02 -18.62
C GLN A 216 13.46 6.72 -17.78
N PHE A 217 13.33 5.45 -17.36
CA PHE A 217 12.28 4.98 -16.46
C PHE A 217 12.91 4.24 -15.30
N LEU A 218 12.36 4.44 -14.11
CA LEU A 218 12.69 3.69 -12.91
C LEU A 218 11.41 3.57 -12.08
N PHE A 219 10.98 2.33 -11.80
CA PHE A 219 9.68 2.07 -11.16
C PHE A 219 9.65 0.66 -10.55
N PHE A 220 8.75 0.46 -9.60
CA PHE A 220 8.58 -0.82 -8.92
C PHE A 220 7.46 -1.65 -9.54
N HIS A 221 7.69 -2.96 -9.61
CA HIS A 221 6.63 -3.95 -9.68
C HIS A 221 5.99 -4.12 -8.28
N PRO A 222 4.71 -4.51 -8.15
CA PRO A 222 4.03 -4.66 -6.86
C PRO A 222 4.74 -5.61 -5.87
N ASP A 223 5.48 -6.60 -6.37
CA ASP A 223 6.28 -7.51 -5.53
C ASP A 223 7.57 -6.89 -4.94
N GLY A 224 7.84 -5.60 -5.21
CA GLY A 224 9.03 -4.90 -4.75
C GLY A 224 10.25 -5.01 -5.68
N THR A 225 10.16 -5.71 -6.81
CA THR A 225 11.22 -5.73 -7.82
C THR A 225 11.34 -4.35 -8.47
N LEU A 226 12.57 -3.84 -8.55
CA LEU A 226 12.89 -2.60 -9.25
C LEU A 226 13.11 -2.87 -10.73
N TYR A 227 12.46 -2.09 -11.59
CA TYR A 227 12.61 -2.11 -13.03
C TYR A 227 13.18 -0.78 -13.50
N GLY A 228 14.10 -0.82 -14.46
CA GLY A 228 14.77 0.35 -14.99
C GLY A 228 15.01 0.26 -16.50
N VAL A 229 14.74 1.35 -17.21
CA VAL A 229 15.13 1.52 -18.62
C VAL A 229 16.33 2.46 -18.70
N HIS A 230 17.45 1.95 -19.20
CA HIS A 230 18.69 2.70 -19.36
C HIS A 230 19.33 2.36 -20.71
N ASN A 231 19.72 3.38 -21.48
CA ASN A 231 20.32 3.23 -22.82
C ASN A 231 19.55 2.23 -23.71
N ASP A 232 18.24 2.43 -23.82
CA ASP A 232 17.31 1.61 -24.61
C ASP A 232 17.15 0.14 -24.16
N ARG A 233 17.76 -0.24 -23.03
CA ARG A 233 17.69 -1.59 -22.44
C ARG A 233 16.81 -1.59 -21.21
N PHE A 234 16.18 -2.73 -20.94
CA PHE A 234 15.26 -2.92 -19.81
C PHE A 234 15.78 -3.97 -18.85
N TYR A 235 15.91 -3.58 -17.59
CA TYR A 235 16.50 -4.36 -16.50
C TYR A 235 15.49 -4.56 -15.38
N LYS A 236 15.61 -5.67 -14.65
CA LYS A 236 14.89 -5.91 -13.40
C LYS A 236 15.79 -6.54 -12.34
N GLY A 237 15.57 -6.20 -11.08
CA GLY A 237 16.29 -6.78 -9.96
C GLY A 237 15.74 -6.29 -8.62
N PRO A 238 16.20 -6.84 -7.49
CA PRO A 238 15.90 -6.25 -6.19
C PRO A 238 16.43 -4.80 -6.14
N PRO A 239 15.81 -3.87 -5.40
CA PRO A 239 16.39 -2.55 -5.19
C PRO A 239 17.79 -2.70 -4.56
N PRO A 240 18.71 -1.76 -4.82
CA PRO A 240 20.04 -1.81 -4.24
C PRO A 240 19.98 -1.72 -2.71
N LYS A 241 20.99 -2.28 -2.04
CA LYS A 241 21.02 -2.34 -0.58
C LYS A 241 21.74 -1.12 0.00
N ALA A 242 21.52 -0.88 1.30
CA ALA A 242 22.14 0.19 2.06
C ALA A 242 23.63 -0.06 2.37
N THR A 243 24.45 -0.29 1.33
CA THR A 243 25.91 -0.34 1.43
C THR A 243 26.54 1.04 1.16
N GLY A 244 25.79 1.94 0.50
CA GLY A 244 26.25 3.29 0.15
C GLY A 244 27.31 3.33 -0.96
N THR A 245 27.67 2.18 -1.54
CA THR A 245 28.71 2.07 -2.57
C THR A 245 28.15 1.81 -3.96
N ASP A 246 26.98 1.18 -4.07
CA ASP A 246 26.49 0.63 -5.33
C ASP A 246 26.10 1.75 -6.31
N ALA A 247 26.85 1.89 -7.41
CA ALA A 247 26.47 2.77 -8.50
C ALA A 247 25.32 2.14 -9.30
N ALA A 248 24.61 2.95 -10.09
CA ALA A 248 23.59 2.44 -11.03
C ALA A 248 24.14 1.31 -11.93
N GLN A 249 25.40 1.43 -12.35
CA GLN A 249 26.07 0.40 -13.16
C GLN A 249 26.29 -0.91 -12.40
N ASP A 250 26.61 -0.88 -11.11
CA ASP A 250 26.79 -2.09 -10.29
C ASP A 250 25.47 -2.84 -10.11
N TRP A 251 24.38 -2.09 -9.90
CA TRP A 251 23.04 -2.68 -9.89
C TRP A 251 22.71 -3.31 -11.25
N MET A 252 22.97 -2.63 -12.37
CA MET A 252 22.74 -3.19 -13.71
C MET A 252 23.59 -4.43 -14.00
N ASN A 253 24.80 -4.54 -13.43
CA ASN A 253 25.66 -5.71 -13.58
C ASN A 253 25.10 -6.97 -12.88
N THR A 254 24.25 -6.78 -11.88
CA THR A 254 23.61 -7.88 -11.13
C THR A 254 22.14 -8.05 -11.46
N ALA A 255 21.50 -7.03 -12.03
CA ALA A 255 20.14 -7.07 -12.52
C ALA A 255 19.99 -8.01 -13.73
N THR A 256 18.81 -8.58 -13.88
CA THR A 256 18.45 -9.36 -15.07
C THR A 256 18.10 -8.42 -16.21
N LEU A 257 18.85 -8.50 -17.32
CA LEU A 257 18.46 -7.86 -18.57
C LEU A 257 17.26 -8.61 -19.17
N VAL A 258 16.13 -7.94 -19.29
CA VAL A 258 14.87 -8.51 -19.82
C VAL A 258 14.48 -7.93 -21.18
N GLY A 259 15.19 -6.90 -21.64
CA GLY A 259 14.96 -6.30 -22.94
C GLY A 259 16.20 -5.63 -23.51
N SER A 260 16.58 -6.00 -24.73
CA SER A 260 17.88 -5.60 -25.32
C SER A 260 17.86 -4.27 -26.08
N ARG A 261 16.69 -3.82 -26.56
CA ARG A 261 16.48 -2.59 -27.34
C ARG A 261 14.99 -2.26 -27.49
N GLY A 262 14.67 -1.07 -27.97
CA GLY A 262 13.34 -0.60 -28.31
C GLY A 262 12.50 -0.13 -27.13
N TRP A 263 13.10 0.07 -25.95
CA TRP A 263 12.42 0.54 -24.76
C TRP A 263 12.37 2.07 -24.66
N HIS A 264 13.22 2.78 -25.40
CA HIS A 264 13.21 4.24 -25.41
C HIS A 264 11.94 4.84 -26.02
N VAL A 265 11.22 4.08 -26.84
CA VAL A 265 10.01 4.54 -27.57
C VAL A 265 8.81 4.78 -26.66
N PHE A 266 8.84 4.26 -25.42
CA PHE A 266 7.76 4.45 -24.48
C PHE A 266 7.77 5.88 -23.92
N GLN A 267 6.59 6.49 -23.89
CA GLN A 267 6.33 7.74 -23.15
C GLN A 267 5.98 7.44 -21.69
N PHE A 268 5.24 6.36 -21.47
CA PHE A 268 4.90 5.84 -20.14
C PHE A 268 5.19 4.34 -20.11
N LEU A 269 5.67 3.88 -18.96
CA LEU A 269 5.89 2.46 -18.66
C LEU A 269 5.70 2.26 -17.16
N PHE A 270 4.72 1.44 -16.76
CA PHE A 270 4.32 1.29 -15.37
C PHE A 270 3.51 0.00 -15.15
N PHE A 271 3.44 -0.48 -13.90
CA PHE A 271 2.67 -1.66 -13.53
C PHE A 271 1.29 -1.30 -12.98
N ASP A 272 0.32 -2.17 -13.21
CA ASP A 272 -0.87 -2.25 -12.36
C ASP A 272 -0.57 -3.01 -11.04
N PRO A 273 -1.45 -2.95 -10.03
CA PRO A 273 -1.26 -3.66 -8.76
C PRO A 273 -1.18 -5.19 -8.88
N LYS A 274 -1.61 -5.76 -10.02
CA LYS A 274 -1.54 -7.20 -10.30
C LYS A 274 -0.24 -7.61 -11.00
N GLY A 275 0.65 -6.67 -11.30
CA GLY A 275 1.92 -6.93 -11.96
C GLY A 275 1.87 -6.96 -13.49
N THR A 276 0.76 -6.52 -14.09
CA THR A 276 0.70 -6.35 -15.56
C THR A 276 1.44 -5.09 -15.96
N LEU A 277 2.36 -5.19 -16.91
CA LEU A 277 3.07 -4.06 -17.47
C LEU A 277 2.19 -3.33 -18.48
N TYR A 278 2.06 -2.02 -18.33
CA TYR A 278 1.40 -1.12 -19.25
C TYR A 278 2.42 -0.16 -19.86
N GLY A 279 2.24 0.15 -21.14
CA GLY A 279 3.12 1.05 -21.86
C GLY A 279 2.40 1.87 -22.91
N VAL A 280 2.76 3.15 -23.01
CA VAL A 280 2.31 4.04 -24.10
C VAL A 280 3.46 4.23 -25.09
N ALA A 281 3.26 3.79 -26.32
CA ALA A 281 4.25 3.93 -27.40
C ALA A 281 3.56 4.39 -28.68
N HIS A 282 4.12 5.42 -29.33
CA HIS A 282 3.58 6.00 -30.57
C HIS A 282 2.09 6.38 -30.45
N GLY A 283 1.68 6.95 -29.30
CA GLY A 283 0.31 7.37 -29.01
C GLY A 283 -0.69 6.24 -28.75
N LYS A 284 -0.24 4.98 -28.78
CA LYS A 284 -1.04 3.78 -28.51
C LYS A 284 -0.77 3.22 -27.12
N PHE A 285 -1.75 2.54 -26.54
CA PHE A 285 -1.66 1.97 -25.20
C PHE A 285 -1.70 0.44 -25.23
N TYR A 286 -0.73 -0.17 -24.56
CA TYR A 286 -0.50 -1.60 -24.59
C TYR A 286 -0.41 -2.17 -23.17
N ARG A 287 -0.79 -3.43 -23.02
CA ARG A 287 -0.57 -4.19 -21.78
C ARG A 287 -0.15 -5.62 -22.05
N ARG A 288 0.68 -6.17 -21.16
CA ARG A 288 1.06 -7.59 -21.11
C ARG A 288 1.81 -7.86 -19.80
N ALA A 289 1.93 -9.12 -19.40
CA ALA A 289 2.92 -9.51 -18.39
C ALA A 289 4.32 -8.97 -18.76
N PRO A 290 5.16 -8.58 -17.80
CA PRO A 290 6.50 -8.09 -18.08
C PRO A 290 7.35 -9.18 -18.76
N PRO A 291 8.32 -8.81 -19.62
CA PRO A 291 9.23 -9.78 -20.19
C PRO A 291 10.11 -10.41 -19.10
N THR A 292 10.42 -11.69 -19.23
CA THR A 292 11.32 -12.39 -18.30
C THR A 292 12.73 -12.56 -18.88
N HIS A 293 12.89 -12.49 -20.20
CA HIS A 293 14.17 -12.63 -20.89
C HIS A 293 14.24 -11.78 -22.18
N VAL A 294 15.46 -11.50 -22.64
CA VAL A 294 15.76 -10.56 -23.75
C VAL A 294 15.20 -10.94 -25.13
N SER A 295 14.85 -12.20 -25.35
CA SER A 295 14.31 -12.69 -26.64
C SER A 295 12.84 -12.35 -26.82
N GLU A 296 12.15 -11.94 -25.76
CA GLU A 296 10.73 -11.60 -25.82
C GLU A 296 10.49 -10.26 -26.53
N LYS A 297 9.78 -10.34 -27.66
CA LYS A 297 9.31 -9.14 -28.37
C LYS A 297 8.05 -8.59 -27.71
N TRP A 298 8.20 -7.96 -26.54
CA TRP A 298 7.09 -7.50 -25.70
C TRP A 298 6.06 -6.68 -26.48
N LEU A 299 6.48 -5.60 -27.14
CA LEU A 299 5.56 -4.73 -27.89
C LEU A 299 4.87 -5.44 -29.06
N GLY A 300 5.56 -6.36 -29.73
CA GLY A 300 5.00 -7.13 -30.85
C GLY A 300 3.98 -8.20 -30.46
N SER A 301 3.83 -8.47 -29.16
CA SER A 301 2.90 -9.47 -28.61
C SER A 301 2.03 -8.92 -27.48
N ALA A 302 2.15 -7.63 -27.18
CA ALA A 302 1.32 -6.97 -26.19
C ALA A 302 -0.10 -6.74 -26.73
N THR A 303 -1.07 -6.78 -25.82
CA THR A 303 -2.46 -6.49 -26.17
C THR A 303 -2.62 -4.99 -26.36
N LEU A 304 -3.07 -4.57 -27.54
CA LEU A 304 -3.44 -3.18 -27.81
C LEU A 304 -4.77 -2.88 -27.11
N VAL A 305 -4.74 -2.00 -26.11
CA VAL A 305 -5.91 -1.59 -25.33
C VAL A 305 -6.33 -0.14 -25.61
N GLY A 306 -5.56 0.59 -26.42
CA GLY A 306 -5.96 1.90 -26.90
C GLY A 306 -5.30 2.25 -28.23
N SER A 307 -6.13 2.55 -29.23
CA SER A 307 -5.71 2.71 -30.63
C SER A 307 -5.02 4.05 -30.95
N GLY A 308 -5.18 5.07 -30.11
CA GLY A 308 -4.57 6.39 -30.29
C GLY A 308 -4.95 7.38 -29.19
N GLY A 309 -4.28 8.53 -29.16
CA GLY A 309 -4.59 9.65 -28.27
C GLY A 309 -3.95 9.58 -26.88
N TRP A 310 -3.17 8.55 -26.57
CA TRP A 310 -2.57 8.37 -25.24
C TRP A 310 -1.37 9.28 -24.98
N GLN A 311 -0.82 9.89 -26.02
CA GLN A 311 0.31 10.81 -25.89
C GLN A 311 -0.06 12.16 -25.24
N VAL A 312 -1.36 12.47 -25.15
CA VAL A 312 -1.84 13.74 -24.58
C VAL A 312 -1.68 13.83 -23.06
N PHE A 313 -1.48 12.68 -22.40
CA PHE A 313 -1.33 12.63 -20.95
C PHE A 313 0.06 13.14 -20.53
N GLN A 314 0.07 13.96 -19.48
CA GLN A 314 1.27 14.35 -18.74
C GLN A 314 1.59 13.34 -17.64
N PHE A 315 0.54 12.81 -17.00
CA PHE A 315 0.64 11.73 -16.02
C PHE A 315 -0.34 10.63 -16.38
N LEU A 316 0.10 9.38 -16.24
CA LEU A 316 -0.72 8.19 -16.41
C LEU A 316 -0.22 7.10 -15.45
N PHE A 317 -1.06 6.69 -14.50
CA PHE A 317 -0.66 5.78 -13.42
C PHE A 317 -1.86 5.09 -12.77
N PHE A 318 -1.62 3.99 -12.05
CA PHE A 318 -2.63 3.27 -11.28
C PHE A 318 -2.65 3.70 -9.81
N ASP A 319 -3.81 3.59 -9.17
CA ASP A 319 -3.91 3.47 -7.72
C ASP A 319 -3.77 2.00 -7.27
N PRO A 320 -3.62 1.72 -5.96
CA PRO A 320 -3.50 0.35 -5.47
C PRO A 320 -4.72 -0.54 -5.78
N MET A 321 -5.89 0.02 -6.09
CA MET A 321 -7.09 -0.74 -6.44
C MET A 321 -7.14 -1.11 -7.93
N GLY A 322 -6.20 -0.62 -8.74
CA GLY A 322 -6.13 -0.88 -10.18
C GLY A 322 -6.94 0.10 -11.03
N MET A 323 -7.42 1.21 -10.45
CA MET A 323 -8.05 2.29 -11.22
C MET A 323 -6.98 3.09 -11.95
N LEU A 324 -7.19 3.34 -13.24
CA LEU A 324 -6.28 4.16 -14.04
C LEU A 324 -6.60 5.64 -13.84
N TYR A 325 -5.56 6.44 -13.69
CA TYR A 325 -5.64 7.90 -13.55
C TYR A 325 -4.81 8.56 -14.64
N GLY A 326 -5.35 9.62 -15.22
CA GLY A 326 -4.70 10.36 -16.30
C GLY A 326 -4.87 11.87 -16.13
N VAL A 327 -3.77 12.61 -16.30
CA VAL A 327 -3.79 14.08 -16.36
C VAL A 327 -3.53 14.54 -17.78
N GLU A 328 -4.46 15.29 -18.37
CA GLU A 328 -4.30 15.91 -19.69
C GLU A 328 -4.82 17.34 -19.65
N ASN A 329 -4.09 18.28 -20.28
CA ASN A 329 -4.44 19.71 -20.29
C ASN A 329 -4.84 20.29 -18.92
N GLY A 330 -4.16 19.84 -17.86
CA GLY A 330 -4.43 20.27 -16.49
C GLY A 330 -5.70 19.69 -15.85
N ARG A 331 -6.47 18.85 -16.57
CA ARG A 331 -7.62 18.11 -16.07
C ARG A 331 -7.20 16.74 -15.57
N PHE A 332 -7.86 16.24 -14.52
CA PHE A 332 -7.55 14.97 -13.90
C PHE A 332 -8.73 14.01 -14.00
N HIS A 333 -8.48 12.83 -14.56
CA HIS A 333 -9.48 11.83 -14.91
C HIS A 333 -9.16 10.50 -14.23
N LYS A 334 -10.21 9.72 -13.92
CA LYS A 334 -10.06 8.33 -13.51
C LYS A 334 -11.13 7.42 -14.09
N ARG A 335 -10.77 6.16 -14.33
CA ARG A 335 -11.67 5.07 -14.73
C ARG A 335 -10.92 3.74 -14.67
N GLU A 336 -11.65 2.63 -14.65
CA GLU A 336 -11.06 1.32 -14.94
C GLU A 336 -10.26 1.37 -16.26
N PRO A 337 -9.10 0.68 -16.32
CA PRO A 337 -8.26 0.67 -17.51
C PRO A 337 -9.02 0.05 -18.70
N PRO A 338 -8.75 0.50 -19.93
CA PRO A 338 -9.38 -0.08 -21.10
C PRO A 338 -8.91 -1.52 -21.30
N THR A 339 -9.81 -2.38 -21.77
CA THR A 339 -9.51 -3.80 -22.01
C THR A 339 -9.32 -4.14 -23.49
N HIS A 340 -9.69 -3.22 -24.39
CA HIS A 340 -9.57 -3.38 -25.85
C HIS A 340 -9.39 -2.02 -26.56
N ALA A 341 -8.78 -2.03 -27.74
CA ALA A 341 -8.38 -0.82 -28.47
C ALA A 341 -9.51 0.17 -28.82
N GLY A 342 -10.75 -0.29 -28.94
CA GLY A 342 -11.92 0.56 -29.27
C GLY A 342 -12.56 1.28 -28.09
N ASP A 343 -12.01 1.13 -26.88
CA ASP A 343 -12.56 1.75 -25.68
C ASP A 343 -12.23 3.25 -25.64
N ASN A 344 -13.28 4.10 -25.64
CA ASN A 344 -13.12 5.54 -25.47
C ASN A 344 -12.92 5.89 -23.98
N TRP A 345 -11.72 5.58 -23.48
CA TRP A 345 -11.38 5.77 -22.07
C TRP A 345 -11.60 7.21 -21.60
N LEU A 346 -11.00 8.18 -22.28
CA LEU A 346 -11.08 9.58 -21.88
C LEU A 346 -12.51 10.14 -21.99
N GLY A 347 -13.26 9.74 -23.03
CA GLY A 347 -14.63 10.22 -23.24
C GLY A 347 -15.66 9.71 -22.23
N SER A 348 -15.33 8.70 -21.43
CA SER A 348 -16.20 8.14 -20.39
C SER A 348 -15.54 8.07 -19.01
N ALA A 349 -14.32 8.61 -18.88
CA ALA A 349 -13.65 8.74 -17.59
C ALA A 349 -14.33 9.78 -16.70
N THR A 350 -14.31 9.54 -15.40
CA THR A 350 -14.82 10.52 -14.43
C THR A 350 -13.81 11.66 -14.30
N LEU A 351 -14.27 12.89 -14.55
CA LEU A 351 -13.49 14.11 -14.29
C LEU A 351 -13.45 14.38 -12.78
N ILE A 352 -12.27 14.24 -12.18
CA ILE A 352 -12.03 14.43 -10.74
C ILE A 352 -11.21 15.68 -10.42
N GLY A 353 -10.78 16.43 -11.44
CA GLY A 353 -10.16 17.72 -11.24
C GLY A 353 -10.22 18.58 -12.51
N THR A 354 -10.64 19.84 -12.39
CA THR A 354 -10.93 20.70 -13.54
C THR A 354 -9.75 21.54 -14.04
N GLY A 355 -8.68 21.69 -13.26
CA GLY A 355 -7.52 22.51 -13.64
C GLY A 355 -6.35 22.43 -12.66
N GLY A 356 -5.18 22.90 -13.09
CA GLY A 356 -3.97 23.02 -12.26
C GLY A 356 -3.16 21.73 -12.06
N TRP A 357 -3.67 20.57 -12.48
CA TRP A 357 -3.00 19.28 -12.27
C TRP A 357 -1.72 19.12 -13.08
N SER A 358 -1.56 19.89 -14.16
CA SER A 358 -0.35 19.93 -14.97
C SER A 358 0.83 20.64 -14.29
N HIS A 359 0.59 21.40 -13.21
CA HIS A 359 1.64 22.12 -12.49
C HIS A 359 2.39 21.24 -11.48
N PHE A 360 1.91 20.02 -11.24
CA PHE A 360 2.67 19.05 -10.46
C PHE A 360 3.91 18.61 -11.22
N LYS A 361 5.04 18.50 -10.51
CA LYS A 361 6.25 17.88 -11.03
C LYS A 361 6.13 16.35 -11.02
N LEU A 362 5.61 15.83 -9.92
CA LEU A 362 5.42 14.41 -9.66
C LEU A 362 4.03 14.23 -9.05
N LEU A 363 3.33 13.19 -9.47
CA LEU A 363 1.98 12.84 -9.00
C LEU A 363 1.81 11.32 -9.06
N PHE A 364 1.55 10.68 -7.92
CA PHE A 364 1.52 9.22 -7.80
C PHE A 364 0.81 8.76 -6.53
N PHE A 365 0.46 7.47 -6.47
CA PHE A 365 -0.08 6.83 -5.27
C PHE A 365 1.00 6.07 -4.49
N LEU A 366 0.79 5.94 -3.18
CA LEU A 366 1.43 4.92 -2.35
C LEU A 366 0.43 3.80 -2.04
N ASN A 367 0.93 2.68 -1.49
CA ASN A 367 0.11 1.54 -1.10
C ASN A 367 -0.89 1.83 0.06
N ASP A 368 -0.83 3.02 0.67
CA ASP A 368 -1.82 3.53 1.62
C ASP A 368 -3.07 4.15 0.92
N GLY A 369 -3.10 4.16 -0.41
CA GLY A 369 -4.20 4.67 -1.22
C GLY A 369 -4.32 6.19 -1.25
N LYS A 370 -3.37 6.93 -0.67
CA LYS A 370 -3.34 8.40 -0.76
C LYS A 370 -2.62 8.83 -2.03
N LEU A 371 -3.08 9.94 -2.57
CA LEU A 371 -2.43 10.63 -3.67
C LEU A 371 -1.33 11.52 -3.10
N TYR A 372 -0.16 11.48 -3.72
CA TYR A 372 1.01 12.26 -3.36
C TYR A 372 1.43 13.12 -4.55
N GLY A 373 1.80 14.37 -4.26
CA GLY A 373 2.14 15.32 -5.30
C GLY A 373 3.24 16.30 -4.90
N VAL A 374 4.23 16.48 -5.77
CA VAL A 374 5.22 17.55 -5.64
C VAL A 374 4.80 18.75 -6.48
N HIS A 375 4.55 19.88 -5.83
CA HIS A 375 4.11 21.12 -6.47
C HIS A 375 4.89 22.31 -5.89
N ASN A 376 5.49 23.14 -6.75
CA ASN A 376 6.34 24.28 -6.36
C ASN A 376 7.39 23.93 -5.28
N GLY A 377 8.06 22.78 -5.44
CA GLY A 377 9.11 22.32 -4.52
C GLY A 377 8.63 21.82 -3.16
N LYS A 378 7.32 21.79 -2.94
CA LYS A 378 6.66 21.27 -1.73
C LYS A 378 6.04 19.90 -2.00
N PHE A 379 5.91 19.09 -0.96
CA PHE A 379 5.34 17.74 -1.06
C PHE A 379 4.05 17.63 -0.26
N TYR A 380 3.01 17.11 -0.91
CA TYR A 380 1.66 17.04 -0.38
C TYR A 380 1.13 15.62 -0.45
N LYS A 381 0.28 15.25 0.51
CA LYS A 381 -0.53 14.03 0.46
C LYS A 381 -1.97 14.31 0.83
N ARG A 382 -2.91 13.56 0.24
CA ARG A 382 -4.33 13.51 0.63
C ARG A 382 -5.00 12.36 -0.12
N THR A 383 -6.14 11.88 0.39
CA THR A 383 -7.07 11.06 -0.39
C THR A 383 -7.32 11.68 -1.78
N PRO A 384 -7.36 10.90 -2.87
CA PRO A 384 -7.59 11.44 -4.20
C PRO A 384 -8.98 12.10 -4.30
N PRO A 385 -9.12 13.13 -5.15
CA PRO A 385 -10.41 13.76 -5.35
C PRO A 385 -11.39 12.78 -6.02
N VAL A 386 -12.67 12.94 -5.69
CA VAL A 386 -13.75 12.08 -6.23
C VAL A 386 -14.62 12.80 -7.26
N ARG A 387 -14.49 14.13 -7.38
CA ARG A 387 -15.27 14.99 -8.27
C ARG A 387 -14.48 16.25 -8.63
N GLY A 388 -14.76 16.81 -9.80
CA GLY A 388 -13.99 17.90 -10.41
C GLY A 388 -13.79 19.18 -9.58
N ASN A 389 -14.68 19.49 -8.65
CA ASN A 389 -14.63 20.73 -7.85
C ASN A 389 -13.89 20.58 -6.51
N ASP A 390 -13.18 19.48 -6.29
CA ASP A 390 -12.36 19.32 -5.09
C ASP A 390 -11.10 20.20 -5.17
N ASN A 391 -10.96 21.13 -4.22
CA ASN A 391 -9.73 21.90 -4.05
C ASN A 391 -8.65 21.01 -3.39
N TRP A 392 -8.13 20.05 -4.17
CA TRP A 392 -7.22 19.03 -3.64
C TRP A 392 -6.02 19.64 -2.94
N LEU A 393 -5.30 20.54 -3.63
CA LEU A 393 -4.08 21.17 -3.14
C LEU A 393 -4.33 22.08 -1.92
N GLY A 394 -5.46 22.81 -1.90
CA GLY A 394 -5.81 23.69 -0.79
C GLY A 394 -6.18 22.98 0.51
N SER A 395 -6.59 21.71 0.45
CA SER A 395 -6.87 20.90 1.65
C SER A 395 -5.90 19.74 1.84
N ALA A 396 -4.86 19.63 1.00
CA ALA A 396 -3.86 18.59 1.14
C ALA A 396 -2.95 18.86 2.33
N GLU A 397 -2.50 17.79 2.97
CA GLU A 397 -1.52 17.87 4.04
C GLU A 397 -0.15 18.18 3.46
N LEU A 398 0.47 19.26 3.92
CA LEU A 398 1.85 19.60 3.58
C LEU A 398 2.79 18.70 4.41
N ILE A 399 3.46 17.78 3.72
CA ILE A 399 4.40 16.81 4.32
C ILE A 399 5.86 17.12 3.96
N GLY A 400 6.11 18.18 3.21
CA GLY A 400 7.45 18.65 2.90
C GLY A 400 7.46 20.12 2.47
N SER A 401 8.13 20.97 3.23
CA SER A 401 8.07 22.43 3.08
C SER A 401 8.93 23.03 1.96
N GLY A 402 9.90 22.28 1.43
CA GLY A 402 10.79 22.74 0.36
C GLY A 402 11.80 21.68 -0.07
N GLY A 403 12.48 21.92 -1.19
CA GLY A 403 13.56 21.05 -1.69
C GLY A 403 13.10 19.84 -2.52
N TRP A 404 11.80 19.55 -2.62
CA TRP A 404 11.32 18.34 -3.32
C TRP A 404 11.46 18.39 -4.85
N SER A 405 11.75 19.57 -5.41
CA SER A 405 12.08 19.72 -6.83
C SER A 405 13.41 19.06 -7.21
N VAL A 406 14.24 18.62 -6.26
CA VAL A 406 15.50 17.92 -6.55
C VAL A 406 15.30 16.47 -7.01
N PHE A 407 14.13 15.87 -6.78
CA PHE A 407 13.87 14.49 -7.18
C PHE A 407 13.56 14.39 -8.68
N LYS A 408 14.32 13.56 -9.41
CA LYS A 408 13.96 13.12 -10.76
C LYS A 408 12.86 12.06 -10.69
N PHE A 409 13.05 11.09 -9.81
CA PHE A 409 12.09 10.03 -9.52
C PHE A 409 11.71 10.08 -8.04
N LEU A 410 10.43 9.92 -7.77
CA LEU A 410 9.89 9.68 -6.43
C LEU A 410 8.79 8.63 -6.58
N MET A 411 8.94 7.49 -5.91
CA MET A 411 8.19 6.28 -6.22
C MET A 411 8.07 5.36 -5.01
N ALA A 412 7.12 4.44 -5.07
CA ALA A 412 6.90 3.36 -4.11
C ALA A 412 6.27 2.16 -4.84
N PRO A 413 6.46 0.92 -4.36
CA PRO A 413 5.66 -0.21 -4.81
C PRO A 413 4.18 0.00 -4.43
N LEU A 414 3.27 -0.45 -5.29
CA LEU A 414 1.82 -0.39 -5.03
C LEU A 414 1.31 -1.58 -4.20
N GLY A 415 2.09 -2.65 -4.09
CA GLY A 415 1.77 -3.90 -3.39
C GLY A 415 2.12 -3.93 -1.91
#